data_AF-A0A7X9RS13-F1
#
_entry.id   AF-A0A7X9RS13-F1
#
_cell.length_a   1.000
_cell.length_b   1.000
_cell.length_c   1.000
_cell.angle_alpha   90.00
_cell.angle_beta   90.00
_cell.angle_gamma   90.00
#
_symmetry.space_group_name_H-M   'P 1'
#
loop_
_entity.id
_entity.type
_entity.pdbx_description
1 polymer ?
#
loop_
_entity_poly.entity_id
_entity_poly.type
_entity_poly.pdbx_seq_one_letter_code
_entity_poly.pdbx_strand_id
1 'polypeptide(L)'
;MKQPVILSGYQDQDSFLSWCSYYEGHAWVCDGYKSFFSCDTGASYLYLHMNWSWNDSEKYRLLNGWYSFNNWNPGDDSYNHKREMIYNIKPQ
;
A
#
# COMPACT_ATOMS: atom_id res chain seq x y z
N MET A 1 16.38 2.08 -13.34
CA MET A 1 15.77 0.72 -13.29
C MET A 1 14.40 0.86 -12.66
N LYS A 2 13.38 0.20 -13.22
CA LYS A 2 12.05 0.11 -12.62
C LYS A 2 11.97 -1.22 -11.89
N GLN A 3 12.01 -1.20 -10.56
CA GLN A 3 11.90 -2.38 -9.72
C GLN A 3 10.61 -2.27 -8.91
N PRO A 4 9.64 -3.17 -9.12
CA PRO A 4 8.49 -3.24 -8.23
C PRO A 4 8.98 -3.62 -6.83
N VAL A 5 8.22 -3.19 -5.83
CA VAL A 5 8.46 -3.52 -4.43
C VAL A 5 7.28 -4.32 -3.88
N ILE A 6 7.52 -5.12 -2.86
CA ILE A 6 6.44 -5.73 -2.09
C ILE A 6 6.13 -4.79 -0.92
N LEU A 7 4.85 -4.47 -0.74
CA LEU A 7 4.34 -3.74 0.41
C LEU A 7 3.49 -4.68 1.26
N SER A 8 3.41 -4.43 2.55
CA SER A 8 2.50 -5.12 3.45
C SER A 8 1.96 -4.18 4.53
N GLY A 9 0.80 -4.54 5.07
CA GLY A 9 0.15 -3.82 6.16
C GLY A 9 -0.99 -4.65 6.76
N TYR A 10 -1.57 -4.13 7.83
CA TYR A 10 -2.60 -4.80 8.64
C TYR A 10 -3.85 -3.93 8.78
N GLN A 11 -5.01 -4.57 8.92
CA GLN A 11 -6.28 -3.88 9.15
C GLN A 11 -6.47 -3.45 10.59
N ASP A 12 -6.21 -4.38 11.50
CA ASP A 12 -6.48 -4.16 12.90
C ASP A 12 -5.19 -4.13 13.70
N GLN A 13 -5.23 -3.34 14.77
CA GLN A 13 -4.18 -3.27 15.76
C GLN A 13 -4.82 -3.25 17.15
N ASP A 14 -4.44 -4.23 17.97
CA ASP A 14 -4.67 -4.16 19.41
C ASP A 14 -3.37 -3.79 20.11
N SER A 15 -3.49 -3.06 21.21
CA SER A 15 -2.31 -2.66 21.99
C SER A 15 -2.64 -2.76 23.47
N PHE A 16 -1.84 -3.55 24.19
CA PHE A 16 -1.88 -3.62 25.65
C PHE A 16 -0.49 -3.30 26.20
N LEU A 17 -0.42 -2.24 27.00
CA LEU A 17 0.85 -1.60 27.37
C LEU A 17 1.66 -1.28 26.09
N SER A 18 2.95 -1.62 26.06
CA SER A 18 3.84 -1.42 24.90
C SER A 18 3.83 -2.60 23.90
N TRP A 19 2.92 -3.57 24.07
CA TRP A 19 2.83 -4.74 23.20
C TRP A 19 1.70 -4.54 22.20
N CYS A 20 2.06 -4.44 20.93
CA CYS A 20 1.11 -4.31 19.82
C CYS A 20 0.95 -5.66 19.11
N SER A 21 -0.31 -6.08 18.95
CA SER A 21 -0.69 -7.19 18.08
C SER A 21 -1.35 -6.61 16.83
N TYR A 22 -1.11 -7.25 15.69
CA TYR A 22 -1.64 -6.81 14.39
C TYR A 22 -2.34 -7.99 13.72
N TYR A 23 -3.53 -7.75 13.18
CA TYR A 23 -4.38 -8.79 12.61
C TYR A 23 -4.82 -8.41 11.19
N GLU A 24 -5.26 -9.42 10.44
CA GLU A 24 -5.69 -9.27 9.04
C GLU A 24 -4.62 -8.60 8.16
N GLY A 25 -3.43 -9.19 8.16
CA GLY A 25 -2.32 -8.73 7.33
C GLY A 25 -2.50 -9.10 5.87
N HIS A 26 -2.14 -8.19 4.96
CA HIS A 26 -2.06 -8.45 3.53
C HIS A 26 -0.74 -7.94 2.96
N ALA A 27 -0.29 -8.54 1.85
CA ALA A 27 0.88 -8.12 1.11
C ALA A 27 0.57 -8.03 -0.38
N TRP A 28 1.14 -7.05 -1.05
CA TRP A 28 0.85 -6.74 -2.45
C TRP A 28 2.05 -6.13 -3.16
N VAL A 29 1.93 -5.98 -4.48
CA VAL A 29 2.99 -5.41 -5.30
C VAL A 29 2.69 -3.92 -5.53
N CYS A 30 3.71 -3.08 -5.35
CA CYS A 30 3.72 -1.71 -5.85
C CYS A 30 4.64 -1.64 -7.08
N ASP A 31 4.05 -1.40 -8.25
CA ASP A 31 4.73 -1.44 -9.55
C ASP A 31 4.88 -0.05 -10.21
N GLY A 32 4.46 1.01 -9.52
CA GLY A 32 4.59 2.38 -10.00
C GLY A 32 4.46 3.44 -8.92
N TYR A 33 4.98 4.64 -9.19
CA TYR A 33 4.75 5.83 -8.38
C TYR A 33 4.51 7.05 -9.28
N LYS A 34 3.76 8.02 -8.77
CA LYS A 34 3.63 9.35 -9.38
C LYS A 34 3.63 10.40 -8.28
N SER A 35 4.25 11.54 -8.57
CA SER A 35 4.28 12.69 -7.68
C SER A 35 3.81 13.93 -8.41
N PHE A 36 3.04 14.78 -7.74
CA PHE A 36 2.72 16.11 -8.28
C PHE A 36 2.87 17.17 -7.19
N PHE A 37 3.23 18.38 -7.61
CA PHE A 37 3.36 19.54 -6.76
C PHE A 37 2.32 20.58 -7.19
N SER A 38 1.53 21.05 -6.24
CA SER A 38 0.57 22.13 -6.45
C SER A 38 1.23 23.46 -6.12
N CYS A 39 1.43 24.33 -7.12
CA CYS A 39 1.97 25.66 -6.91
C CYS A 39 1.02 26.55 -6.09
N ASP A 40 -0.29 26.34 -6.21
CA ASP A 40 -1.31 27.16 -5.54
C ASP A 40 -1.33 26.94 -4.02
N THR A 41 -1.08 25.70 -3.58
CA THR A 41 -1.10 25.34 -2.15
C THR A 41 0.29 25.09 -1.56
N GLY A 42 1.33 25.01 -2.40
CA GLY A 42 2.67 24.58 -2.00
C GLY A 42 2.74 23.10 -1.57
N ALA A 43 1.71 22.31 -1.85
CA ALA A 43 1.60 20.93 -1.39
C ALA A 43 2.21 19.93 -2.41
N SER A 44 2.91 18.93 -1.89
CA SER A 44 3.37 17.76 -2.66
C SER A 44 2.51 16.55 -2.38
N TYR A 45 2.20 15.79 -3.41
CA TYR A 45 1.42 14.56 -3.32
C TYR A 45 2.22 13.40 -3.91
N LEU A 46 2.20 12.26 -3.24
CA LEU A 46 2.83 11.02 -3.69
C LEU A 46 1.77 9.93 -3.74
N TYR A 47 1.64 9.30 -4.91
CA TYR A 47 0.77 8.15 -5.14
C TYR A 47 1.58 6.96 -5.59
N LEU A 48 1.15 5.78 -5.16
CA LEU A 48 1.71 4.48 -5.47
C LEU A 48 0.67 3.68 -6.25
N HIS A 49 1.10 2.97 -7.29
CA HIS A 49 0.24 2.06 -8.03
C HIS A 49 0.29 0.69 -7.35
N MET A 50 -0.86 0.26 -6.81
CA MET A 50 -0.99 -0.94 -5.99
C MET A 50 -1.68 -2.04 -6.79
N ASN A 51 -1.06 -3.21 -6.84
CA ASN A 51 -1.64 -4.44 -7.35
C ASN A 51 -1.90 -5.41 -6.19
N TRP A 52 -3.15 -5.41 -5.70
CA TRP A 52 -3.62 -6.15 -4.52
C TRP A 52 -3.72 -7.66 -4.75
N SER A 53 -3.57 -8.11 -6.00
CA SER A 53 -3.57 -9.53 -6.39
C SER A 53 -4.86 -10.31 -6.08
N TRP A 54 -5.96 -9.62 -5.79
CA TRP A 54 -7.30 -10.20 -5.60
C TRP A 54 -8.02 -10.31 -6.96
N ASN A 55 -7.87 -11.47 -7.59
CA ASN A 55 -8.38 -11.76 -8.93
C ASN A 55 -9.62 -12.68 -8.93
N ASP A 56 -10.18 -12.95 -7.77
CA ASP A 56 -11.33 -13.81 -7.54
C ASP A 56 -12.66 -13.20 -8.03
N SER A 57 -12.76 -11.88 -8.15
CA SER A 57 -13.90 -11.20 -8.80
C SER A 57 -13.52 -9.92 -9.53
N GLU A 58 -14.40 -9.45 -10.43
CA GLU A 58 -14.24 -8.16 -11.09
C GLU A 58 -14.21 -7.00 -10.08
N LYS A 59 -15.04 -7.04 -9.03
CA LYS A 59 -15.02 -6.06 -7.92
C LYS A 59 -13.61 -5.88 -7.38
N TYR A 60 -12.93 -6.99 -7.07
CA TYR A 60 -11.61 -6.95 -6.46
C TYR A 60 -10.49 -6.59 -7.43
N ARG A 61 -10.62 -6.96 -8.72
CA ARG A 61 -9.68 -6.53 -9.78
C ARG A 61 -9.68 -5.01 -9.96
N LEU A 62 -10.84 -4.37 -9.82
CA LEU A 62 -11.00 -2.92 -9.94
C LEU A 62 -10.36 -2.14 -8.78
N LEU A 63 -9.96 -2.82 -7.70
CA LEU A 63 -9.24 -2.19 -6.59
C LEU A 63 -7.76 -1.95 -6.91
N ASN A 64 -7.21 -2.55 -7.97
CA ASN A 64 -5.88 -2.20 -8.44
C ASN A 64 -5.86 -0.76 -8.95
N GLY A 65 -4.92 0.05 -8.49
CA GLY A 65 -4.90 1.46 -8.87
C GLY A 65 -3.98 2.35 -8.05
N TRP A 66 -4.21 3.67 -8.14
CA TRP A 66 -3.39 4.69 -7.51
C TRP A 66 -3.88 5.05 -6.11
N TYR A 67 -3.06 4.79 -5.11
CA TYR A 67 -3.33 5.11 -3.70
C TYR A 67 -2.33 6.14 -3.19
N SER A 68 -2.76 7.01 -2.29
CA SER A 68 -1.84 7.94 -1.62
C SER A 68 -0.81 7.15 -0.82
N PHE A 69 0.43 7.63 -0.78
CA PHE A 69 1.53 6.93 -0.09
C PHE A 69 1.24 6.61 1.38
N ASN A 70 0.35 7.37 2.01
CA ASN A 70 -0.02 7.28 3.41
C ASN A 70 -1.45 6.77 3.67
N ASN A 71 -2.20 6.35 2.64
CA ASN A 71 -3.58 5.87 2.78
C ASN A 71 -3.84 4.65 1.88
N TRP A 72 -3.86 3.46 2.48
CA TRP A 72 -3.85 2.17 1.78
C TRP A 72 -5.19 1.43 1.96
N ASN A 73 -6.27 1.96 1.36
CA ASN A 73 -7.65 1.49 1.56
C ASN A 73 -8.28 0.91 0.28
N PRO A 74 -8.02 -0.35 -0.09
CA PRO A 74 -8.68 -0.98 -1.22
C PRO A 74 -10.12 -1.40 -0.90
N GLY A 75 -11.10 -0.65 -1.41
CA GLY A 75 -12.51 -1.00 -1.21
C GLY A 75 -12.93 -0.84 0.25
N ASP A 76 -13.39 -1.95 0.85
CA ASP A 76 -13.87 -2.00 2.24
C ASP A 76 -12.73 -2.30 3.24
N ASP A 77 -11.53 -2.65 2.75
CA ASP A 77 -10.36 -2.97 3.57
C ASP A 77 -9.43 -1.76 3.79
N SER A 78 -8.61 -1.79 4.86
CA SER A 78 -7.64 -0.72 5.17
C SER A 78 -6.33 -1.29 5.71
N TYR A 79 -5.21 -1.16 5.02
CA TYR A 79 -3.91 -1.72 5.44
C TYR A 79 -2.93 -0.67 5.98
N ASN A 80 -3.38 0.19 6.90
CA ASN A 80 -2.58 1.31 7.38
C ASN A 80 -1.74 1.01 8.64
N HIS A 81 -1.91 -0.15 9.27
CA HIS A 81 -1.13 -0.54 10.45
C HIS A 81 0.13 -1.33 10.06
N LYS A 82 1.23 -1.06 10.79
CA LYS A 82 2.55 -1.71 10.62
C LYS A 82 2.93 -1.91 9.15
N ARG A 83 3.02 -0.80 8.43
CA ARG A 83 3.37 -0.78 7.01
C ARG A 83 4.85 -1.13 6.80
N GLU A 84 5.12 -2.09 5.91
CA GLU A 84 6.47 -2.57 5.62
C GLU A 84 6.71 -2.61 4.10
N MET A 85 8.00 -2.62 3.71
CA MET A 85 8.42 -2.67 2.30
C MET A 85 9.61 -3.61 2.15
N ILE A 86 9.52 -4.50 1.17
CA ILE A 86 10.64 -5.29 0.67
C ILE A 86 11.03 -4.74 -0.70
N TYR A 87 12.28 -4.29 -0.80
CA TYR A 87 12.81 -3.62 -1.99
C TYR A 87 14.14 -4.27 -2.41
N ASN A 88 14.70 -3.81 -3.54
CA ASN A 88 15.94 -4.33 -4.13
C ASN A 88 15.84 -5.83 -4.53
N ILE A 89 14.64 -6.25 -4.94
CA ILE A 89 14.37 -7.59 -5.46
C ILE A 89 15.01 -7.68 -6.86
N LYS A 90 16.03 -8.53 -6.99
CA LYS A 90 16.75 -8.75 -8.25
C LYS A 90 17.18 -10.20 -8.37
N PRO A 91 17.19 -10.79 -9.58
CA PRO A 91 17.78 -12.10 -9.83
C PRO A 91 19.26 -12.13 -9.41
N GLN A 92 19.76 -13.34 -9.14
CA GLN A 92 21.20 -13.60 -8.93
C GLN A 92 21.93 -13.78 -10.27
#